data_AF-A0A935SU75-F1
#
_entry.id   AF-A0A935SU75-F1
#
_cell.length_a   1.000
_cell.length_b   1.000
_cell.length_c   1.000
_cell.angle_alpha   90.00
_cell.angle_beta   90.00
_cell.angle_gamma   90.00
#
_symmetry.space_group_name_H-M   'P 1'
#
loop_
_entity.id
_entity.type
_entity.pdbx_description
1 polymer ?
#
loop_
_entity_poly.entity_id
_entity_poly.type
_entity_poly.pdbx_seq_one_letter_code
_entity_poly.pdbx_strand_id
1 'polypeptide(L)'
;MDTYHKMLLKVFEASGGRESVDVDFVEIAKREGYFPSIDDIVSHMKSESWVTESRANIVRITHWGIAEVKKTGSERPDAARNLEREANRMLAATRELGVVIEEFIAAPGSDTLKPIELKVAEVSQIMTAVRSAV
;
A
#
# COMPACT_ATOMS: atom_id res chain seq x y z
N MET A 1 11.67 -9.43 4.75
CA MET A 1 11.51 -8.62 5.99
C MET A 1 12.46 -9.08 7.10
N ASP A 2 13.25 -8.17 7.69
CA ASP A 2 14.14 -8.46 8.84
C ASP A 2 13.38 -8.50 10.18
N THR A 3 14.09 -8.84 11.27
CA THR A 3 13.50 -8.95 12.61
C THR A 3 12.87 -7.64 13.10
N TYR A 4 13.52 -6.50 12.88
CA TYR A 4 13.04 -5.21 13.37
C TYR A 4 11.76 -4.78 12.66
N HIS A 5 11.70 -4.92 11.33
CA HIS A 5 10.52 -4.63 10.53
C HIS A 5 9.38 -5.61 10.83
N LYS A 6 9.69 -6.90 11.06
CA LYS A 6 8.69 -7.89 11.50
C LYS A 6 8.05 -7.46 12.82
N MET A 7 8.87 -7.07 13.80
CA MET A 7 8.39 -6.66 15.11
C MET A 7 7.65 -5.32 15.06
N LEU A 8 8.11 -4.37 14.25
CA LEU A 8 7.40 -3.12 13.99
C LEU A 8 6.01 -3.35 13.38
N LEU A 9 5.88 -4.27 12.42
CA LEU A 9 4.59 -4.67 11.86
C LEU A 9 3.64 -5.22 12.95
N LYS A 10 4.16 -6.02 13.89
CA LYS A 10 3.34 -6.53 15.01
C LYS A 10 2.89 -5.44 15.97
N VAL A 11 3.72 -4.43 16.22
CA VAL A 11 3.31 -3.25 16.99
C VAL A 11 2.25 -2.43 16.24
N PHE A 12 2.39 -2.28 14.92
CA PHE A 12 1.39 -1.62 14.07
C PHE A 12 0.04 -2.36 14.10
N GLU A 13 0.04 -3.70 13.98
CA GLU A 13 -1.16 -4.54 14.09
C GLU A 13 -1.83 -4.39 15.46
N ALA A 14 -1.05 -4.48 16.55
CA ALA A 14 -1.56 -4.37 17.91
C ALA A 14 -2.13 -2.98 18.27
N SER A 15 -1.52 -1.92 17.73
CA SER A 15 -2.00 -0.53 17.90
C SER A 15 -3.20 -0.19 17.01
N GLY A 16 -3.48 -1.01 15.99
CA GLY A 16 -4.41 -0.66 14.91
C GLY A 16 -3.95 0.55 14.09
N GLY A 17 -2.63 0.78 14.01
CA GLY A 17 -2.04 1.90 13.30
C GLY A 17 -2.27 3.28 13.92
N ARG A 18 -2.53 3.33 15.24
CA ARG A 18 -2.77 4.58 15.98
C ARG A 18 -1.61 4.90 16.91
N GLU A 19 -1.10 6.12 16.82
CA GLU A 19 0.03 6.61 17.64
C GLU A 19 -0.32 6.80 19.12
N SER A 20 -1.63 6.87 19.44
CA SER A 20 -2.12 7.06 20.81
C SER A 20 -2.23 5.76 21.62
N VAL A 21 -1.97 4.59 21.01
CA VAL A 21 -2.19 3.30 21.65
C VAL A 21 -0.88 2.78 22.25
N ASP A 22 -0.90 2.54 23.56
CA ASP A 22 0.15 1.83 24.29
C ASP A 22 0.08 0.33 23.95
N VAL A 23 1.23 -0.25 23.58
CA VAL A 23 1.37 -1.65 23.20
C VAL A 23 2.38 -2.32 24.13
N ASP A 24 1.98 -3.43 24.76
CA ASP A 24 2.88 -4.27 25.54
C ASP A 24 3.79 -5.07 24.59
N PHE A 25 5.05 -4.67 24.50
CA PHE A 25 6.02 -5.27 23.60
C PHE A 25 6.50 -6.65 24.09
N VAL A 26 6.45 -6.91 25.40
CA VAL A 26 6.86 -8.20 25.98
C VAL A 26 5.96 -9.31 25.47
N GLU A 27 4.64 -9.07 25.45
CA GLU A 27 3.68 -10.07 24.96
C GLU A 27 3.83 -10.33 23.45
N ILE A 28 4.19 -9.30 22.68
CA ILE A 28 4.51 -9.46 21.25
C ILE A 28 5.79 -10.30 21.09
N ALA A 29 6.86 -9.94 21.79
CA ALA A 29 8.15 -10.63 21.68
C ALA A 29 8.08 -12.09 22.13
N LYS A 30 7.31 -12.41 23.18
CA LYS A 30 7.06 -13.82 23.59
C LYS A 30 6.37 -14.60 22.49
N ARG A 31 5.32 -14.05 21.89
CA ARG A 31 4.53 -14.71 20.83
C ARG A 31 5.36 -14.97 19.59
N GLU A 32 6.24 -14.04 19.25
CA GLU A 32 7.07 -14.10 18.04
C GLU A 32 8.42 -14.81 18.26
N GLY A 33 8.72 -15.28 19.47
CA GLY A 33 9.95 -16.03 19.80
C GLY A 33 11.19 -15.17 20.05
N TYR A 34 11.03 -13.87 20.30
CA TYR A 34 12.10 -12.88 20.49
C TYR A 34 12.25 -12.37 21.93
N PHE A 35 11.68 -13.06 22.91
CA PHE A 35 11.73 -12.63 24.33
C PHE A 35 13.14 -12.27 24.85
N PRO A 36 14.22 -13.02 24.53
CA PRO A 36 15.57 -12.66 25.00
C PRO A 36 16.16 -11.39 24.37
N SER A 37 15.57 -10.90 23.28
CA SER A 37 16.09 -9.79 22.45
C SER A 37 15.25 -8.52 22.55
N ILE A 38 14.35 -8.41 23.54
CA ILE A 38 13.44 -7.27 23.69
C ILE A 38 14.21 -5.94 23.73
N ASP A 39 15.22 -5.84 24.58
CA ASP A 39 15.96 -4.59 24.78
C ASP A 39 16.68 -4.14 23.50
N ASP A 40 17.29 -5.08 22.77
CA ASP A 40 17.96 -4.79 21.50
C ASP A 40 16.97 -4.29 20.44
N ILE A 41 15.85 -5.01 20.28
CA ILE A 41 14.84 -4.69 19.27
C ILE A 41 14.18 -3.33 19.58
N VAL A 42 13.79 -3.08 20.82
CA VAL A 42 13.19 -1.81 21.23
C VAL A 42 14.20 -0.67 21.08
N SER A 43 15.46 -0.89 21.47
CA SER A 43 16.53 0.10 21.31
C SER A 43 16.73 0.50 19.84
N HIS A 44 16.80 -0.48 18.93
CA HIS A 44 16.91 -0.23 17.51
C HIS A 44 15.68 0.50 16.94
N MET A 45 14.47 0.04 17.27
CA MET A 45 13.25 0.68 16.79
C MET A 45 13.09 2.12 17.32
N LYS A 46 13.66 2.42 18.50
CA LYS A 46 13.74 3.79 19.05
C LYS A 46 14.80 4.62 18.34
N SER A 47 15.98 4.07 18.02
CA SER A 47 17.02 4.81 17.28
C SER A 47 16.54 5.23 15.90
N GLU A 48 15.74 4.37 15.25
CA GLU A 48 15.10 4.66 13.96
C GLU A 48 13.84 5.54 14.10
N SER A 49 13.50 5.98 15.31
CA SER A 49 12.30 6.79 15.61
C SER A 49 10.97 6.12 15.20
N TRP A 50 10.94 4.81 15.01
CA TRP A 50 9.71 4.07 14.63
C TRP A 50 8.75 3.89 15.80
N VAL A 51 9.29 3.77 17.01
CA VAL A 51 8.50 3.70 18.24
C VAL A 51 9.04 4.65 19.30
N THR A 52 8.18 5.00 20.25
CA THR A 52 8.54 5.65 21.50
C THR A 52 8.16 4.76 22.67
N GLU A 53 8.89 4.87 23.76
CA GLU A 53 8.63 4.08 24.97
C GLU A 53 7.92 4.98 25.99
N SER A 54 6.68 4.62 26.36
CA SER A 54 5.91 5.37 27.35
C SER A 54 6.24 4.90 28.77
N ARG A 55 6.56 3.62 28.93
CA ARG A 55 6.95 2.92 30.17
C ARG A 55 7.81 1.72 29.79
N ALA A 56 8.55 1.13 30.73
CA ALA A 56 9.37 -0.05 30.45
C ALA A 56 8.59 -1.11 29.65
N ASN A 57 9.09 -1.44 28.46
CA ASN A 57 8.52 -2.42 27.52
C ASN A 57 7.10 -2.09 26.99
N ILE A 58 6.56 -0.90 27.27
CA ILE A 58 5.33 -0.40 26.67
C ILE A 58 5.68 0.65 25.64
N VAL A 59 5.40 0.33 24.38
CA VAL A 59 5.77 1.14 23.22
C VAL A 59 4.54 1.75 22.56
N ARG A 60 4.72 2.92 21.95
CA ARG A 60 3.78 3.54 21.02
C ARG A 60 4.43 3.64 19.66
N ILE A 61 3.71 3.24 18.63
CA ILE A 61 4.18 3.49 17.26
C ILE A 61 4.13 4.98 16.96
N THR A 62 5.12 5.48 16.23
CA THR A 62 5.16 6.88 15.78
C THR A 62 4.60 7.01 14.37
N HIS A 63 4.38 8.25 13.95
CA HIS A 63 4.11 8.59 12.55
C HIS A 63 5.15 7.98 11.58
N TRP A 64 6.44 8.03 11.94
CA TRP A 64 7.52 7.47 11.12
C TRP A 64 7.49 5.95 11.09
N GLY A 65 7.19 5.29 12.21
CA GLY A 65 7.01 3.84 12.25
C GLY A 65 5.83 3.37 11.40
N ILE A 66 4.71 4.10 11.43
CA ILE A 66 3.56 3.83 10.56
C ILE A 66 3.96 3.96 9.08
N ALA A 67 4.70 5.01 8.73
CA ALA A 67 5.17 5.21 7.36
C ALA A 67 6.11 4.08 6.91
N GLU A 68 7.04 3.64 7.78
CA GLU A 68 7.97 2.56 7.46
C GLU A 68 7.27 1.21 7.33
N VAL A 69 6.30 0.89 8.19
CA VAL A 69 5.47 -0.32 8.03
C VAL A 69 4.67 -0.28 6.74
N LYS A 70 4.17 0.88 6.32
CA LYS A 70 3.47 1.00 5.03
C LYS A 70 4.41 0.83 3.83
N LYS A 71 5.68 1.19 3.99
CA LYS A 71 6.74 1.05 2.99
C LYS A 71 7.32 -0.37 2.91
N THR A 72 7.38 -1.08 4.04
CA THR A 72 7.88 -2.47 4.11
C THR A 72 6.77 -3.52 3.99
N GLY A 73 5.58 -3.23 4.51
CA GLY A 73 4.34 -3.99 4.31
C GLY A 73 3.72 -3.81 2.91
N SER A 74 4.27 -2.92 2.08
CA SER A 74 3.99 -2.88 0.65
C SER A 74 4.71 -3.98 -0.16
N GLU A 75 5.22 -5.05 0.46
CA GLU A 75 5.47 -6.34 -0.18
C GLU A 75 4.15 -7.05 -0.60
N ARG A 76 3.21 -6.36 -1.27
CA ARG A 76 2.55 -7.00 -2.42
C ARG A 76 3.66 -7.06 -3.47
N PRO A 77 3.97 -8.22 -4.09
CA PRO A 77 4.99 -8.25 -5.14
C PRO A 77 4.69 -7.11 -6.10
N ASP A 78 5.67 -6.27 -6.44
CA ASP A 78 5.46 -5.04 -7.22
C ASP A 78 4.57 -5.27 -8.45
N ALA A 79 4.64 -6.48 -9.02
CA ALA A 79 3.74 -7.00 -10.04
C ALA A 79 2.25 -6.93 -9.68
N ALA A 80 1.81 -7.36 -8.49
CA ALA A 80 0.41 -7.34 -8.06
C ALA A 80 -0.12 -5.92 -7.81
N ARG A 81 0.71 -5.02 -7.27
CA ARG A 81 0.33 -3.60 -7.09
C ARG A 81 0.31 -2.85 -8.42
N ASN A 82 1.26 -3.12 -9.30
CA ASN A 82 1.25 -2.59 -10.66
C ASN A 82 0.05 -3.11 -11.44
N LEU A 83 -0.27 -4.41 -11.32
CA LEU A 83 -1.44 -5.02 -11.94
C LEU A 83 -2.75 -4.37 -11.45
N GLU A 84 -2.90 -4.18 -10.14
CA GLU A 84 -4.06 -3.48 -9.57
C GLU A 84 -4.16 -2.03 -10.04
N ARG A 85 -3.03 -1.32 -10.15
CA ARG A 85 -3.00 0.05 -10.68
C ARG A 85 -3.40 0.09 -12.15
N GLU A 86 -2.82 -0.77 -12.99
CA GLU A 86 -3.14 -0.83 -14.42
C GLU A 86 -4.59 -1.30 -14.65
N ALA A 87 -5.12 -2.21 -13.83
CA ALA A 87 -6.52 -2.61 -13.87
C ALA A 87 -7.47 -1.45 -13.51
N ASN A 88 -7.15 -0.66 -12.48
CA ASN A 88 -7.92 0.53 -12.13
C ASN A 88 -7.85 1.61 -13.23
N ARG A 89 -6.67 1.77 -13.84
CA ARG A 89 -6.49 2.67 -14.99
C ARG A 89 -7.33 2.22 -16.19
N MET A 90 -7.37 0.92 -16.47
CA MET A 90 -8.20 0.34 -17.53
C MET A 90 -9.69 0.62 -17.29
N LEU A 91 -10.17 0.46 -16.05
CA LEU A 91 -11.55 0.78 -15.67
C LEU A 91 -11.88 2.26 -15.91
N ALA A 92 -10.99 3.17 -15.51
CA ALA A 92 -11.17 4.60 -15.72
C ALA A 92 -11.24 4.95 -17.22
N ALA A 93 -10.27 4.49 -18.01
CA ALA A 93 -10.24 4.73 -19.45
C ALA A 93 -11.47 4.15 -20.18
N THR A 94 -12.00 3.01 -19.72
CA THR A 94 -13.21 2.41 -20.29
C THR A 94 -14.46 3.22 -19.98
N ARG A 95 -14.55 3.84 -18.79
CA ARG A 95 -15.65 4.75 -18.45
C ARG A 95 -15.61 6.01 -19.33
N GLU A 96 -14.43 6.58 -19.52
CA GLU A 96 -14.24 7.72 -20.43
C GLU A 96 -14.57 7.36 -21.88
N LEU A 97 -14.22 6.15 -22.33
CA LEU A 97 -14.64 5.64 -23.64
C LEU A 97 -16.17 5.62 -23.77
N GLY A 98 -16.89 5.22 -22.73
CA GLY A 98 -18.36 5.28 -22.69
C GLY A 98 -18.88 6.70 -22.91
N VAL A 99 -18.30 7.69 -22.22
CA VAL A 99 -18.68 9.11 -22.36
C VAL A 99 -18.49 9.62 -23.79
N VAL A 100 -17.35 9.35 -24.42
CA VAL A 100 -17.12 9.81 -25.81
C VAL A 100 -17.99 9.08 -26.84
N ILE A 101 -18.41 7.83 -26.55
CA ILE A 101 -19.41 7.14 -27.37
C ILE A 101 -20.78 7.80 -27.23
N GLU A 102 -21.17 8.19 -26.01
CA GLU A 102 -22.41 8.95 -25.79
C GLU A 102 -22.41 10.28 -26.55
N GLU A 103 -21.29 11.00 -26.56
CA GLU A 103 -21.12 12.24 -27.33
C GLU A 103 -21.28 12.01 -28.85
N PHE A 104 -20.71 10.93 -29.38
CA PHE A 104 -20.89 10.55 -30.78
C PHE A 104 -22.34 10.18 -31.10
N ILE A 105 -23.03 9.45 -30.21
CA ILE A 105 -24.45 9.12 -30.39
C ILE A 105 -25.30 10.40 -30.45
N ALA A 106 -25.00 11.39 -29.61
CA ALA A 106 -25.72 12.66 -29.58
C ALA A 106 -25.47 13.51 -30.83
N ALA A 107 -24.27 13.49 -31.39
CA ALA A 107 -23.90 14.24 -32.58
C ALA A 107 -22.93 13.46 -33.49
N PRO A 108 -23.44 12.55 -34.35
CA PRO A 108 -22.58 11.73 -35.19
C PRO A 108 -21.81 12.57 -36.21
N GLY A 109 -20.48 12.50 -36.16
CA GLY A 109 -19.61 13.23 -37.07
C GLY A 109 -18.16 12.77 -36.98
N SER A 110 -17.33 13.20 -37.95
CA SER A 110 -15.89 12.90 -37.95
C SER A 110 -15.19 13.40 -36.69
N ASP A 111 -15.65 14.55 -36.17
CA ASP A 111 -15.03 15.23 -35.04
C ASP A 111 -15.34 14.54 -33.72
N THR A 112 -16.48 13.86 -33.62
CA THR A 112 -16.90 13.04 -32.47
C THR A 112 -16.43 11.58 -32.58
N LEU A 113 -16.07 11.11 -33.77
CA LEU A 113 -15.50 9.79 -33.97
C LEU A 113 -14.02 9.70 -33.53
N LYS A 114 -13.23 10.74 -33.81
CA LYS A 114 -11.79 10.76 -33.50
C LYS A 114 -11.45 10.55 -32.01
N PRO A 115 -12.19 11.14 -31.04
CA PRO A 115 -12.00 10.83 -29.61
C PRO A 115 -12.21 9.35 -29.25
N ILE A 116 -13.16 8.68 -29.92
CA ILE A 116 -13.40 7.24 -29.73
C ILE A 116 -12.17 6.44 -30.15
N GLU A 117 -11.61 6.72 -31.33
CA GLU A 117 -10.42 6.04 -31.83
C GLU A 117 -9.24 6.18 -30.85
N LEU A 118 -9.02 7.39 -30.33
CA LEU A 118 -7.97 7.66 -29.35
C LEU A 118 -8.19 6.88 -28.04
N LYS A 119 -9.41 6.85 -27.53
CA LYS A 119 -9.73 6.13 -26.28
C LYS A 119 -9.65 4.61 -26.45
N VAL A 120 -10.07 4.08 -27.59
CA VAL A 120 -9.90 2.65 -27.91
C VAL A 120 -8.41 2.27 -27.95
N ALA A 121 -7.58 3.12 -28.58
CA ALA A 121 -6.13 2.91 -28.61
C ALA A 121 -5.51 2.93 -27.19
N GLU A 122 -5.92 3.87 -26.34
CA GLU A 122 -5.48 3.95 -24.94
C GLU A 122 -5.86 2.69 -24.14
N VAL A 123 -7.13 2.26 -24.22
CA VAL A 123 -7.60 1.04 -23.54
C VAL A 123 -6.83 -0.19 -24.02
N SER A 124 -6.54 -0.29 -25.32
CA SER A 124 -5.75 -1.38 -25.90
C SER A 124 -4.32 -1.41 -25.36
N GLN A 125 -3.68 -0.24 -25.22
CA GLN A 125 -2.34 -0.13 -24.64
C GLN A 125 -2.32 -0.57 -23.17
N ILE A 126 -3.29 -0.10 -22.37
CA ILE A 126 -3.39 -0.50 -20.96
C ILE A 126 -3.66 -2.01 -20.84
N MET A 127 -4.54 -2.56 -21.66
CA MET A 127 -4.82 -4.00 -21.70
C MET A 127 -3.56 -4.84 -22.03
N THR A 128 -2.67 -4.33 -22.89
CA THR A 128 -1.40 -4.98 -23.20
C THR A 128 -0.46 -4.97 -21.99
N ALA A 129 -0.41 -3.87 -21.24
CA ALA A 129 0.37 -3.78 -20.00
C ALA A 129 -0.17 -4.73 -18.92
N VAL A 130 -1.50 -4.80 -18.75
CA VAL A 130 -2.16 -5.75 -17.84
C VAL A 130 -1.85 -7.19 -18.22
N ARG A 131 -1.99 -7.55 -19.51
CA ARG A 131 -1.68 -8.90 -20.00
C ARG A 131 -0.23 -9.32 -19.74
N SER A 132 0.71 -8.38 -19.84
CA SER A 132 2.13 -8.66 -19.60
C SER A 132 2.47 -8.81 -18.11
N ALA A 133 1.57 -8.39 -17.22
CA ALA A 133 1.73 -8.43 -15.77
C ALA A 133 0.94 -9.57 -15.08
N VAL A 134 0.16 -10.34 -15.85
CA VAL A 134 -0.54 -11.58 -15.43
C VAL A 134 0.25 -12.78 -15.90
#